data_AF-A0A059G6H0-F1
#
_entry.id   AF-A0A059G6H0-F1
#
_cell.length_a   1.000
_cell.length_b   1.000
_cell.length_c   1.000
_cell.angle_alpha   90.00
_cell.angle_beta   90.00
_cell.angle_gamma   90.00
#
_symmetry.space_group_name_H-M   'P 1'
#
loop_
_entity.id
_entity.type
_entity.pdbx_description
1 polymer ?
#
loop_
_entity_poly.entity_id
_entity_poly.type
_entity_poly.pdbx_seq_one_letter_code
_entity_poly.pdbx_strand_id
1 'polypeptide(L)'
;MVKMDQFLRVGVASTALLGLVACGGDKAAEVAAAPAVDGLECVTLPEGMYVFENGKFSATAAAPPQSQSQAPAQATRAASGWVGDIEDAFSAAGYTWLDFVARENIGVVTGVAPDEDTKRRALEAATTAIMADPTGGTEINLVVDGISVAEGEPGPGASVAALARGGISQDACQQALNETMEGQKIQFPTNRGDISPVSMGLLDAVAGIAMLCDDFTVEVGSHTDSRGSDEYNLVLSQKRADAVKHYLEEKGVSTEQLTAVGYGEGVPLDTADNAEAWGRNSRTEFKISRQP
;
A
#
# COMPACT_ATOMS: atom_id res chain seq x y z
N MET A 1 11.64 10.72 -17.58
CA MET A 1 11.67 10.07 -18.91
C MET A 1 10.23 9.70 -19.24
N VAL A 2 9.53 10.51 -20.05
CA VAL A 2 8.17 10.19 -20.51
C VAL A 2 8.13 10.51 -22.00
N LYS A 3 7.98 9.45 -22.80
CA LYS A 3 7.55 9.51 -24.21
C LYS A 3 6.04 9.56 -24.19
N MET A 4 5.43 10.45 -24.98
CA MET A 4 4.05 10.27 -25.40
C MET A 4 3.88 10.83 -26.81
N ASP A 5 3.70 9.91 -27.76
CA ASP A 5 3.24 10.21 -29.11
C ASP A 5 1.72 10.38 -29.11
N GLN A 6 1.29 11.48 -29.73
CA GLN A 6 0.17 11.63 -30.65
C GLN A 6 -1.33 11.67 -30.22
N PHE A 7 -1.92 12.81 -30.66
CA PHE A 7 -3.28 13.13 -31.11
C PHE A 7 -4.42 13.42 -30.11
N LEU A 8 -4.89 14.68 -30.12
CA LEU A 8 -6.29 15.03 -30.46
C LEU A 8 -6.37 16.48 -30.99
N ARG A 9 -7.14 16.70 -32.06
CA ARG A 9 -7.47 18.02 -32.64
C ARG A 9 -8.81 18.53 -32.06
N VAL A 10 -9.03 19.85 -32.24
CA VAL A 10 -10.25 20.69 -32.03
C VAL A 10 -10.15 21.53 -30.75
N GLY A 11 -10.26 22.86 -30.73
CA GLY A 11 -10.43 23.89 -31.75
C GLY A 11 -10.42 25.28 -31.10
N VAL A 12 -10.29 26.30 -31.95
CA VAL A 12 -10.63 27.74 -31.78
C VAL A 12 -9.91 28.56 -30.68
N ALA A 13 -9.03 29.42 -31.19
CA ALA A 13 -8.47 30.67 -30.68
C ALA A 13 -9.10 31.32 -29.43
N SER A 14 -8.25 31.65 -28.45
CA SER A 14 -8.21 32.96 -27.81
C SER A 14 -6.83 33.23 -27.19
N THR A 15 -6.31 34.39 -27.53
CA THR A 15 -4.99 34.98 -27.25
C THR A 15 -4.76 35.30 -25.78
N ALA A 16 -3.64 34.82 -25.22
CA ALA A 16 -2.88 35.51 -24.18
C ALA A 16 -1.40 35.06 -24.29
N LEU A 17 -0.62 35.76 -25.12
CA LEU A 17 0.84 35.60 -25.17
C LEU A 17 1.46 36.21 -23.91
N LEU A 18 1.85 35.37 -22.95
CA LEU A 18 2.99 35.67 -22.08
C LEU A 18 4.20 34.99 -22.74
N GLY A 19 4.92 35.77 -23.55
CA GLY A 19 6.11 35.29 -24.24
C GLY A 19 7.24 35.03 -23.25
N LEU A 20 7.53 33.76 -22.99
CA LEU A 20 8.84 33.34 -22.51
C LEU A 20 9.82 33.39 -23.67
N VAL A 21 10.75 34.34 -23.66
CA VAL A 21 11.93 34.32 -24.53
C VAL A 21 13.01 33.53 -23.79
N ALA A 22 13.28 32.30 -24.23
CA ALA A 22 14.41 31.52 -23.78
C ALA A 22 15.64 31.87 -24.63
N CYS A 23 16.66 32.48 -24.03
CA CYS A 23 17.99 32.62 -24.64
C CYS A 23 18.62 31.21 -24.73
N GLY A 24 18.72 30.65 -25.94
CA GLY A 24 19.17 29.28 -26.19
C GLY A 24 20.68 29.09 -25.96
N GLY A 25 21.03 27.99 -25.28
CA GLY A 25 22.40 27.45 -25.23
C GLY A 25 22.76 26.66 -26.49
N ASP A 26 24.06 26.45 -26.71
CA ASP A 26 24.70 25.92 -27.92
C ASP A 26 24.21 24.53 -28.37
N LYS A 27 22.98 24.40 -28.89
CA LYS A 27 22.51 23.44 -29.91
C LYS A 27 21.21 23.96 -30.55
N ALA A 28 21.28 25.09 -31.26
CA ALA A 28 20.17 25.58 -32.06
C ALA A 28 20.16 24.90 -33.45
N ALA A 29 19.36 23.85 -33.60
CA ALA A 29 18.88 23.42 -34.91
C ALA A 29 17.50 24.05 -35.14
N GLU A 30 17.51 25.11 -35.94
CA GLU A 30 16.43 25.57 -36.84
C GLU A 30 15.02 25.70 -36.25
N VAL A 31 14.73 26.84 -35.61
CA VAL A 31 13.37 27.39 -35.51
C VAL A 31 13.41 28.89 -35.79
N ALA A 32 12.47 29.34 -36.61
CA ALA A 32 12.40 30.63 -37.28
C ALA A 32 12.61 31.86 -36.37
N ALA A 33 13.28 32.87 -36.95
CA ALA A 33 13.63 34.15 -36.36
C ALA A 33 12.44 34.87 -35.72
N ALA A 34 12.52 35.08 -34.40
CA ALA A 34 11.70 36.04 -33.66
C ALA A 34 12.38 37.44 -33.70
N PRO A 35 11.61 38.54 -33.73
CA PRO A 35 12.17 39.89 -33.86
C PRO A 35 13.03 40.27 -32.65
N ALA A 36 14.16 40.91 -32.91
CA ALA A 36 15.07 41.43 -31.90
C ALA A 36 14.37 42.50 -31.05
N VAL A 37 14.24 42.24 -29.75
CA VAL A 37 13.91 43.26 -28.74
C VAL A 37 15.21 43.84 -28.22
N ASP A 38 15.50 45.08 -28.63
CA ASP A 38 16.67 45.84 -28.20
C ASP A 38 16.57 46.15 -26.70
N GLY A 39 17.63 45.87 -25.93
CA GLY A 39 17.78 46.33 -24.54
C GLY A 39 17.65 45.30 -23.41
N LEU A 40 17.67 43.99 -23.70
CA LEU A 40 17.74 42.95 -22.65
C LEU A 40 19.12 42.28 -22.65
N GLU A 41 19.93 42.55 -21.61
CA GLU A 41 21.16 41.80 -21.36
C GLU A 41 20.80 40.39 -20.85
N CYS A 42 21.08 39.35 -21.67
CA CYS A 42 20.96 37.97 -21.21
C CYS A 42 22.10 37.66 -20.23
N VAL A 43 21.74 37.42 -18.97
CA VAL A 43 22.68 36.99 -17.91
C VAL A 43 22.70 35.46 -17.87
N THR A 44 23.88 34.86 -17.96
CA THR A 44 24.07 33.41 -17.81
C THR A 44 23.89 33.02 -16.35
N LEU A 45 22.93 32.13 -16.07
CA LEU A 45 22.76 31.53 -14.75
C LEU A 45 23.57 30.24 -14.66
N PRO A 46 24.33 30.02 -13.57
CA PRO A 46 25.00 28.74 -13.34
C PRO A 46 23.99 27.61 -13.14
N GLU A 47 24.39 26.36 -13.43
CA GLU A 47 23.54 25.20 -13.19
C GLU A 47 23.21 25.07 -11.69
N GLY A 48 21.93 24.89 -11.37
CA GLY A 48 21.44 24.79 -10.00
C GLY A 48 19.91 24.72 -9.93
N MET A 49 19.37 24.39 -8.76
CA MET A 49 17.93 24.54 -8.51
C MET A 49 17.62 25.98 -8.10
N TYR A 50 16.60 26.55 -8.73
CA TYR A 50 16.12 27.90 -8.45
C TYR A 50 14.64 27.85 -8.08
N VAL A 51 14.25 28.64 -7.09
CA VAL A 51 12.85 28.85 -6.72
C VAL A 51 12.43 30.24 -7.18
N PHE A 52 11.23 30.36 -7.73
CA PHE A 52 10.63 31.62 -8.13
C PHE A 52 9.53 32.02 -7.14
N GLU A 53 9.80 33.05 -6.34
CA GLU A 53 8.85 33.62 -5.39
C GLU A 53 8.84 35.15 -5.53
N ASN A 54 7.65 35.75 -5.48
CA ASN A 54 7.45 37.21 -5.51
C ASN A 54 8.17 37.94 -6.66
N GLY A 55 8.19 37.33 -7.85
CA GLY A 55 8.80 37.95 -9.04
C GLY A 55 10.32 37.82 -9.14
N LYS A 56 10.98 37.03 -8.27
CA LYS A 56 12.44 36.89 -8.25
C LYS A 56 12.88 35.42 -8.17
N PHE A 57 13.86 35.05 -8.98
CA PHE A 57 14.55 33.75 -8.87
C PHE A 57 15.62 33.83 -7.78
N SER A 58 15.62 32.85 -6.87
CA SER A 58 16.68 32.68 -5.87
C SER A 58 17.28 31.28 -5.99
N ALA A 59 18.61 31.20 -6.01
CA ALA A 59 19.33 29.93 -6.01
C ALA A 59 19.09 29.22 -4.67
N THR A 60 18.63 27.98 -4.71
CA THR A 60 18.45 27.18 -3.50
C THR A 60 19.82 26.74 -2.99
N ALA A 61 20.25 27.30 -1.85
CA ALA A 61 21.48 26.86 -1.20
C ALA A 61 21.35 25.38 -0.82
N ALA A 62 22.24 24.57 -1.40
CA ALA A 62 22.65 23.22 -1.03
C ALA A 62 21.57 22.31 -0.40
N ALA A 63 21.20 21.27 -1.16
CA ALA A 63 20.64 20.06 -0.57
C ALA A 63 21.49 19.64 0.64
N PRO A 64 20.89 19.24 1.77
CA PRO A 64 21.66 18.66 2.87
C PRO A 64 22.48 17.49 2.33
N PRO A 65 23.71 17.27 2.82
CA PRO A 65 24.55 16.21 2.30
C PRO A 65 23.78 14.90 2.37
N GLN A 66 23.60 14.26 1.22
CA GLN A 66 23.17 12.88 1.16
C GLN A 66 24.22 12.08 1.93
N SER A 67 23.88 11.71 3.16
CA SER A 67 24.64 10.75 3.94
C SER A 67 24.70 9.47 3.12
N GLN A 68 25.86 9.24 2.52
CA GLN A 68 26.23 7.94 1.97
C GLN A 68 26.07 6.95 3.11
N SER A 69 25.00 6.16 3.08
CA SER A 69 24.82 5.04 4.00
C SER A 69 25.78 3.93 3.57
N GLN A 70 27.06 4.10 3.92
CA GLN A 70 27.96 2.96 4.10
C GLN A 70 27.43 2.16 5.29
N ALA A 71 27.29 0.85 5.10
CA ALA A 71 26.83 -0.10 6.10
C ALA A 71 27.57 0.08 7.43
N PRO A 72 26.90 -0.02 8.60
CA PRO A 72 27.62 -0.12 9.85
C PRO A 72 28.33 -1.47 9.90
N ALA A 73 29.66 -1.40 9.91
CA ALA A 73 30.51 -2.44 10.47
C ALA A 73 29.93 -2.86 11.82
N GLN A 74 29.77 -4.17 11.99
CA GLN A 74 29.34 -4.91 13.19
C GLN A 74 29.47 -4.08 14.48
N ALA A 75 28.38 -3.39 14.84
CA ALA A 75 28.19 -2.92 16.19
C ALA A 75 28.04 -4.17 17.06
N THR A 76 28.81 -4.23 18.14
CA THR A 76 28.64 -5.26 19.17
C THR A 76 27.23 -5.09 19.74
N ARG A 77 26.29 -5.95 19.30
CA ARG A 77 24.86 -5.90 19.61
C ARG A 77 24.69 -5.96 21.14
N ALA A 78 23.91 -5.04 21.70
CA ALA A 78 23.33 -5.22 23.03
C ALA A 78 22.58 -6.57 23.05
N ALA A 79 22.48 -7.24 24.20
CA ALA A 79 21.70 -8.46 24.32
C ALA A 79 20.28 -8.20 23.78
N SER A 80 19.98 -8.76 22.61
CA SER A 80 18.68 -8.66 21.99
C SER A 80 17.66 -9.34 22.90
N GLY A 81 16.48 -8.73 23.05
CA GLY A 81 15.31 -9.51 23.44
C GLY A 81 14.98 -10.51 22.33
N TRP A 82 14.00 -11.39 22.55
CA TRP A 82 13.64 -12.45 21.60
C TRP A 82 13.37 -11.96 20.16
N VAL A 83 12.84 -10.73 19.98
CA VAL A 83 12.68 -10.08 18.67
C VAL A 83 14.03 -9.92 17.93
N GLY A 84 15.06 -9.47 18.62
CA GLY A 84 16.38 -9.31 18.01
C GLY A 84 17.07 -10.66 17.74
N ASP A 85 16.76 -11.69 18.53
CA ASP A 85 17.23 -13.06 18.26
C ASP A 85 16.60 -13.63 16.97
N ILE A 86 15.35 -13.28 16.69
CA ILE A 86 14.67 -13.59 15.41
C ILE A 86 15.32 -12.86 14.24
N GLU A 87 15.62 -11.56 14.38
CA GLU A 87 16.35 -10.79 13.35
C GLU A 87 17.76 -11.36 13.08
N ASP A 88 18.45 -11.81 14.14
CA ASP A 88 19.72 -12.52 14.03
C ASP A 88 19.55 -13.83 13.26
N ALA A 89 18.47 -14.58 13.50
CA ALA A 89 18.14 -15.79 12.75
C ALA A 89 17.86 -15.49 11.27
N PHE A 90 17.15 -14.40 10.95
CA PHE A 90 16.93 -13.96 9.56
C PHE A 90 18.25 -13.63 8.88
N SER A 91 19.12 -12.90 9.57
CA SER A 91 20.45 -12.54 9.08
C SER A 91 21.33 -13.76 8.85
N ALA A 92 21.31 -14.73 9.76
CA ALA A 92 22.03 -16.01 9.62
C ALA A 92 21.52 -16.84 8.44
N ALA A 93 20.24 -16.73 8.10
CA ALA A 93 19.63 -17.35 6.92
C ALA A 93 19.90 -16.59 5.60
N GLY A 94 20.63 -15.46 5.65
CA GLY A 94 20.99 -14.65 4.48
C GLY A 94 20.00 -13.53 4.15
N TYR A 95 19.04 -13.26 5.03
CA TYR A 95 18.01 -12.24 4.85
C TYR A 95 18.27 -11.01 5.74
N THR A 96 19.43 -10.36 5.57
CA THR A 96 19.85 -9.18 6.37
C THR A 96 19.00 -7.93 6.14
N TRP A 97 18.08 -7.97 5.18
CA TRP A 97 17.16 -6.90 4.81
C TRP A 97 15.76 -7.09 5.41
N LEU A 98 15.54 -8.19 6.15
CA LEU A 98 14.31 -8.41 6.90
C LEU A 98 14.40 -7.76 8.28
N ASP A 99 13.25 -7.27 8.72
CA ASP A 99 12.98 -6.73 10.05
C ASP A 99 11.71 -7.39 10.60
N PHE A 100 11.59 -7.45 11.93
CA PHE A 100 10.46 -8.10 12.60
C PHE A 100 9.80 -7.15 13.60
N VAL A 101 8.50 -6.93 13.42
CA VAL A 101 7.67 -6.16 14.35
C VAL A 101 6.78 -7.10 15.11
N ALA A 102 6.93 -7.17 16.43
CA ALA A 102 6.01 -7.88 17.30
C ALA A 102 5.19 -6.89 18.12
N ARG A 103 3.88 -7.11 18.18
CA ARG A 103 2.99 -6.47 19.14
C ARG A 103 1.92 -7.45 19.56
N GLU A 104 1.77 -7.62 20.87
CA GLU A 104 0.87 -8.61 21.45
C GLU A 104 1.16 -9.99 20.84
N ASN A 105 0.18 -10.62 20.20
CA ASN A 105 0.33 -11.92 19.55
C ASN A 105 0.47 -11.84 18.02
N ILE A 106 0.75 -10.65 17.49
CA ILE A 106 0.93 -10.40 16.05
C ILE A 106 2.40 -10.15 15.75
N GLY A 107 2.95 -10.94 14.84
CA GLY A 107 4.28 -10.77 14.28
C GLY A 107 4.20 -10.34 12.83
N VAL A 108 4.88 -9.26 12.44
CA VAL A 108 4.91 -8.79 11.05
C VAL A 108 6.34 -8.86 10.54
N VAL A 109 6.56 -9.66 9.50
CA VAL A 109 7.84 -9.73 8.81
C VAL A 109 7.85 -8.63 7.77
N THR A 110 8.81 -7.70 7.87
CA THR A 110 8.90 -6.54 6.97
C THR A 110 10.25 -6.51 6.26
N GLY A 111 10.29 -5.82 5.11
CA GLY A 111 11.50 -5.70 4.31
C GLY A 111 11.17 -5.38 2.86
N VAL A 112 12.20 -5.18 2.04
CA VAL A 112 12.07 -4.95 0.60
C VAL A 112 12.80 -6.05 -0.16
N ALA A 113 12.03 -6.99 -0.71
CA ALA A 113 12.54 -8.07 -1.53
C ALA A 113 12.83 -7.57 -2.96
N PRO A 114 13.85 -8.13 -3.63
CA PRO A 114 14.14 -7.81 -5.04
C PRO A 114 13.08 -8.37 -6.01
N ASP A 115 12.43 -9.48 -5.66
CA ASP A 115 11.46 -10.19 -6.49
C ASP A 115 10.51 -11.06 -5.63
N GLU A 116 9.40 -11.49 -6.23
CA GLU A 116 8.35 -12.31 -5.57
C GLU A 116 8.87 -13.67 -5.08
N ASP A 117 9.81 -14.30 -5.78
CA ASP A 117 10.37 -15.59 -5.38
C ASP A 117 11.28 -15.46 -4.16
N THR A 118 12.05 -14.37 -4.08
CA THR A 118 12.85 -14.02 -2.92
C THR A 118 11.96 -13.65 -1.75
N LYS A 119 10.90 -12.87 -1.96
CA LYS A 119 9.88 -12.56 -0.95
C LYS A 119 9.28 -13.82 -0.36
N ARG A 120 8.77 -14.73 -1.20
CA ARG A 120 8.13 -15.99 -0.75
C ARG A 120 9.07 -16.85 0.10
N ARG A 121 10.32 -17.05 -0.36
CA ARG A 121 11.32 -17.84 0.39
C ARG A 121 11.74 -17.17 1.69
N ALA A 122 11.85 -15.84 1.69
CA ALA A 122 12.20 -15.05 2.87
C ALA A 122 11.08 -15.15 3.93
N LEU A 123 9.82 -14.99 3.53
CA LEU A 123 8.66 -15.12 4.43
C LEU A 123 8.56 -16.53 5.02
N GLU A 124 8.75 -17.58 4.22
CA GLU A 124 8.72 -18.97 4.69
C GLU A 124 9.84 -19.25 5.72
N ALA A 125 11.06 -18.80 5.42
CA ALA A 125 12.19 -18.92 6.33
C ALA A 125 11.97 -18.12 7.62
N ALA A 126 11.46 -16.89 7.51
CA ALA A 126 11.16 -16.03 8.66
C ALA A 126 10.08 -16.65 9.55
N THR A 127 8.99 -17.13 8.96
CA THR A 127 7.91 -17.83 9.69
C THR A 127 8.46 -19.05 10.42
N THR A 128 9.32 -19.84 9.77
CA THR A 128 9.96 -21.01 10.40
C THR A 128 10.83 -20.61 11.59
N ALA A 129 11.62 -19.53 11.47
CA ALA A 129 12.45 -19.04 12.54
C ALA A 129 11.63 -18.51 13.73
N ILE A 130 10.55 -17.75 13.48
CA ILE A 130 9.64 -17.26 14.52
C ILE A 130 9.02 -18.44 15.29
N MET A 131 8.50 -19.44 14.58
CA MET A 131 7.83 -20.59 15.21
C MET A 131 8.80 -21.55 15.92
N ALA A 132 10.07 -21.56 15.52
CA ALA A 132 11.11 -22.35 16.18
C ALA A 132 11.69 -21.66 17.42
N ASP A 133 11.55 -20.33 17.54
CA ASP A 133 11.95 -19.59 18.73
C ASP A 133 11.06 -19.96 19.93
N PRO A 134 11.61 -20.23 21.13
CA PRO A 134 10.81 -20.59 22.30
C PRO A 134 9.78 -19.53 22.70
N THR A 135 10.11 -18.24 22.54
CA THR A 135 9.22 -17.13 22.89
C THR A 135 8.33 -16.80 21.71
N GLY A 136 8.91 -16.59 20.52
CA GLY A 136 8.16 -16.31 19.30
C GLY A 136 7.10 -17.37 18.98
N GLY A 137 7.43 -18.65 19.11
CA GLY A 137 6.50 -19.74 18.86
C GLY A 137 5.40 -19.92 19.92
N THR A 138 5.47 -19.19 21.05
CA THR A 138 4.42 -19.20 22.08
C THR A 138 3.65 -17.90 22.17
N GLU A 139 4.29 -16.76 21.91
CA GLU A 139 3.68 -15.43 21.97
C GLU A 139 2.98 -15.05 20.66
N ILE A 140 3.49 -15.47 19.49
CA ILE A 140 2.95 -15.08 18.19
C ILE A 140 1.95 -16.11 17.66
N ASN A 141 0.70 -15.68 17.51
CA ASN A 141 -0.39 -16.48 16.93
C ASN A 141 -0.53 -16.27 15.42
N LEU A 142 -0.22 -15.07 14.95
CA LEU A 142 -0.37 -14.69 13.54
C LEU A 142 0.91 -14.02 13.04
N VAL A 143 1.50 -14.62 12.01
CA VAL A 143 2.61 -14.05 11.25
C VAL A 143 2.06 -13.43 9.97
N VAL A 144 2.25 -12.12 9.80
CA VAL A 144 1.74 -11.35 8.65
C VAL A 144 2.89 -10.99 7.70
N ASP A 145 2.63 -11.14 6.40
CA ASP A 145 3.51 -10.69 5.32
C ASP A 145 3.46 -9.17 5.11
N GLY A 146 4.39 -8.46 5.73
CA GLY A 146 4.67 -7.05 5.47
C GLY A 146 5.84 -6.82 4.51
N ILE A 147 6.28 -7.84 3.76
CA ILE A 147 7.40 -7.71 2.82
C ILE A 147 6.88 -7.09 1.52
N SER A 148 7.52 -6.01 1.09
CA SER A 148 7.26 -5.35 -0.20
C SER A 148 8.26 -5.83 -1.25
N VAL A 149 7.95 -5.62 -2.54
CA VAL A 149 8.90 -5.82 -3.64
C VAL A 149 9.43 -4.46 -4.10
N ALA A 150 10.72 -4.35 -4.42
CA ALA A 150 11.43 -3.07 -4.64
C ALA A 150 10.82 -2.13 -5.70
N GLU A 151 10.07 -2.67 -6.66
CA GLU A 151 9.34 -1.92 -7.70
C GLU A 151 7.85 -2.28 -7.74
N GLY A 152 7.34 -2.89 -6.66
CA GLY A 152 5.96 -3.35 -6.52
C GLY A 152 5.16 -2.58 -5.49
N GLU A 153 3.88 -2.91 -5.40
CA GLU A 153 3.02 -2.42 -4.33
C GLU A 153 3.51 -2.92 -2.96
N PRO A 154 3.28 -2.15 -1.89
CA PRO A 154 3.54 -2.62 -0.54
C PRO A 154 2.85 -3.96 -0.26
N GLY A 155 3.51 -4.83 0.50
CA GLY A 155 2.87 -6.07 0.97
C GLY A 155 1.61 -5.76 1.80
N PRO A 156 0.57 -6.61 1.76
CA PRO A 156 -0.68 -6.37 2.49
C PRO A 156 -0.50 -6.08 3.99
N GLY A 157 0.54 -6.64 4.60
CA GLY A 157 0.91 -6.45 6.01
C GLY A 157 1.65 -5.16 6.33
N ALA A 158 1.99 -4.31 5.36
CA ALA A 158 2.71 -3.06 5.60
C ALA A 158 1.94 -2.13 6.57
N SER A 159 0.62 -2.01 6.39
CA SER A 159 -0.24 -1.23 7.29
C SER A 159 -0.36 -1.87 8.69
N VAL A 160 -0.27 -3.21 8.80
CA VAL A 160 -0.20 -3.90 10.11
C VAL A 160 1.07 -3.51 10.85
N ALA A 161 2.22 -3.49 10.16
CA ALA A 161 3.50 -3.10 10.78
C ALA A 161 3.51 -1.62 11.18
N ALA A 162 2.89 -0.74 10.40
CA ALA A 162 2.75 0.67 10.73
C ALA A 162 1.88 0.85 11.99
N LEU A 163 0.74 0.15 12.05
CA LEU A 163 -0.17 0.16 13.18
C LEU A 163 0.47 -0.42 14.45
N ALA A 164 1.22 -1.53 14.32
CA ALA A 164 1.93 -2.16 15.43
C ALA A 164 2.98 -1.24 16.06
N ARG A 165 3.69 -0.44 15.27
CA ARG A 165 4.66 0.57 15.76
C ARG A 165 3.99 1.84 16.31
N GLY A 166 2.73 2.09 15.95
CA GLY A 166 2.00 3.33 16.20
C GLY A 166 0.98 3.27 17.33
N GLY A 167 0.22 4.36 17.47
CA GLY A 167 -0.93 4.44 18.36
C GLY A 167 -2.17 3.82 17.72
N ILE A 168 -2.97 3.12 18.54
CA ILE A 168 -4.25 2.55 18.10
C ILE A 168 -5.35 3.59 18.33
N SER A 169 -6.05 3.92 17.26
CA SER A 169 -7.23 4.79 17.26
C SER A 169 -8.19 4.30 16.17
N GLN A 170 -9.46 4.69 16.27
CA GLN A 170 -10.46 4.31 15.27
C GLN A 170 -10.03 4.70 13.85
N ASP A 171 -9.51 5.93 13.70
CA ASP A 171 -9.05 6.46 12.41
C ASP A 171 -7.83 5.69 11.90
N ALA A 172 -6.87 5.38 12.76
CA ALA A 172 -5.68 4.61 12.39
C ALA A 172 -6.05 3.19 11.94
N CYS A 173 -6.99 2.54 12.65
CA CYS A 173 -7.49 1.22 12.31
C CYS A 173 -8.26 1.23 10.96
N GLN A 174 -9.17 2.20 10.76
CA GLN A 174 -9.90 2.32 9.49
C GLN A 174 -8.97 2.64 8.33
N GLN A 175 -7.96 3.50 8.55
CA GLN A 175 -6.94 3.81 7.55
C GLN A 175 -6.15 2.56 7.18
N ALA A 176 -5.68 1.78 8.16
CA ALA A 176 -4.95 0.55 7.89
C ALA A 176 -5.77 -0.45 7.06
N LEU A 177 -7.06 -0.62 7.36
CA LEU A 177 -7.94 -1.49 6.57
C LEU A 177 -8.11 -0.98 5.13
N ASN A 178 -8.26 0.34 4.96
CA ASN A 178 -8.41 0.93 3.63
C ASN A 178 -7.14 0.76 2.80
N GLU A 179 -5.97 1.04 3.37
CA GLU A 179 -4.67 0.88 2.71
C GLU A 179 -4.39 -0.58 2.34
N THR A 180 -4.65 -1.52 3.25
CA THR A 180 -4.50 -2.97 2.97
C THR A 180 -5.40 -3.42 1.82
N MET A 181 -6.59 -2.83 1.66
CA MET A 181 -7.53 -3.16 0.59
C MET A 181 -7.34 -2.35 -0.69
N GLU A 182 -6.51 -1.30 -0.68
CA GLU A 182 -6.32 -0.42 -1.82
C GLU A 182 -5.69 -1.17 -3.00
N GLY A 183 -6.35 -1.13 -4.17
CA GLY A 183 -5.91 -1.87 -5.35
C GLY A 183 -6.05 -3.40 -5.25
N GLN A 184 -6.49 -3.93 -4.10
CA GLN A 184 -6.63 -5.36 -3.84
C GLN A 184 -8.09 -5.81 -3.86
N LYS A 185 -8.32 -7.11 -4.09
CA LYS A 185 -9.65 -7.74 -3.97
C LYS A 185 -9.54 -9.11 -3.34
N ILE A 186 -10.49 -9.41 -2.46
CA ILE A 186 -10.73 -10.77 -1.99
C ILE A 186 -11.36 -11.54 -3.15
N GLN A 187 -10.69 -12.60 -3.59
CA GLN A 187 -11.11 -13.40 -4.73
C GLN A 187 -11.90 -14.61 -4.24
N PHE A 188 -13.04 -14.82 -4.90
CA PHE A 188 -13.90 -15.99 -4.70
C PHE A 188 -13.96 -16.76 -6.02
N PRO A 189 -13.80 -18.09 -6.02
CA PRO A 189 -14.11 -18.90 -7.20
C PRO A 189 -15.55 -18.66 -7.67
N THR A 190 -15.77 -18.75 -8.97
CA THR A 190 -17.08 -18.46 -9.58
C THR A 190 -18.21 -19.22 -8.89
N ASN A 191 -19.26 -18.49 -8.48
CA ASN A 191 -20.45 -19.00 -7.78
C ASN A 191 -20.18 -19.77 -6.48
N ARG A 192 -19.05 -19.52 -5.81
CA ARG A 192 -18.75 -20.09 -4.49
C ARG A 192 -18.53 -18.98 -3.46
N GLY A 193 -18.77 -19.33 -2.19
CA GLY A 193 -18.38 -18.53 -1.03
C GLY A 193 -16.96 -18.82 -0.55
N ASP A 194 -16.32 -19.86 -1.09
CA ASP A 194 -14.96 -20.26 -0.70
C ASP A 194 -13.95 -19.15 -1.04
N ILE A 195 -13.01 -18.87 -0.15
CA ILE A 195 -11.98 -17.85 -0.37
C ILE A 195 -10.84 -18.48 -1.18
N SER A 196 -10.39 -17.77 -2.22
CA SER A 196 -9.23 -18.22 -3.00
C SER A 196 -7.95 -18.15 -2.14
N PRO A 197 -7.05 -19.16 -2.20
CA PRO A 197 -5.79 -19.14 -1.47
C PRO A 197 -4.94 -17.89 -1.72
N VAL A 198 -5.05 -17.28 -2.90
CA VAL A 198 -4.33 -16.03 -3.23
C VAL A 198 -4.73 -14.84 -2.35
N SER A 199 -5.92 -14.88 -1.74
CA SER A 199 -6.41 -13.83 -0.85
C SER A 199 -6.09 -14.09 0.63
N MET A 200 -5.48 -15.23 0.98
CA MET A 200 -5.19 -15.56 2.37
C MET A 200 -4.19 -14.58 3.01
N GLY A 201 -3.09 -14.23 2.33
CA GLY A 201 -2.13 -13.25 2.85
C GLY A 201 -2.74 -11.86 3.05
N LEU A 202 -3.67 -11.46 2.19
CA LEU A 202 -4.44 -10.22 2.35
C LEU A 202 -5.36 -10.28 3.58
N LEU A 203 -6.03 -11.42 3.78
CA LEU A 203 -6.91 -11.62 4.93
C LEU A 203 -6.15 -11.81 6.25
N ASP A 204 -4.94 -12.36 6.21
CA ASP A 204 -4.04 -12.40 7.36
C ASP A 204 -3.66 -10.98 7.80
N ALA A 205 -3.43 -10.06 6.85
CA ALA A 205 -3.22 -8.66 7.19
C ALA A 205 -4.47 -8.01 7.80
N VAL A 206 -5.66 -8.26 7.24
CA VAL A 206 -6.93 -7.78 7.81
C VAL A 206 -7.15 -8.34 9.22
N ALA A 207 -6.87 -9.62 9.45
CA ALA A 207 -6.95 -10.24 10.77
C ALA A 207 -5.98 -9.58 11.76
N GLY A 208 -4.73 -9.34 11.35
CA GLY A 208 -3.75 -8.62 12.15
C GLY A 208 -4.22 -7.22 12.55
N ILE A 209 -4.84 -6.48 11.63
CA ILE A 209 -5.43 -5.16 11.96
C ILE A 209 -6.58 -5.31 12.95
N ALA A 210 -7.51 -6.24 12.71
CA ALA A 210 -8.65 -6.45 13.60
C ALA A 210 -8.19 -6.83 15.02
N MET A 211 -7.21 -7.71 15.16
CA MET A 211 -6.66 -8.11 16.46
C MET A 211 -5.95 -6.95 17.18
N LEU A 212 -5.23 -6.09 16.47
CA LEU A 212 -4.62 -4.89 17.07
C LEU A 212 -5.63 -3.79 17.42
N CYS A 213 -6.85 -3.87 16.87
CA CYS A 213 -7.93 -2.91 17.03
C CYS A 213 -9.11 -3.51 17.81
N ASP A 214 -8.81 -4.29 18.85
CA ASP A 214 -9.76 -5.08 19.65
C ASP A 214 -10.82 -4.25 20.40
N ASP A 215 -10.53 -2.97 20.69
CA ASP A 215 -11.48 -1.99 21.23
C ASP A 215 -12.63 -1.62 20.27
N PHE A 216 -12.58 -2.06 19.00
CA PHE A 216 -13.54 -1.69 17.96
C PHE A 216 -14.15 -2.89 17.27
N THR A 217 -15.39 -2.77 16.80
CA THR A 217 -16.03 -3.76 15.92
C THR A 217 -15.63 -3.54 14.46
N VAL A 218 -15.46 -4.63 13.71
CA VAL A 218 -15.21 -4.64 12.28
C VAL A 218 -16.42 -5.25 11.56
N GLU A 219 -17.06 -4.47 10.69
CA GLU A 219 -18.06 -4.96 9.73
C GLU A 219 -17.35 -5.42 8.46
N VAL A 220 -17.64 -6.65 8.05
CA VAL A 220 -17.29 -7.23 6.75
C VAL A 220 -18.46 -7.03 5.79
N GLY A 221 -18.34 -6.06 4.89
CA GLY A 221 -19.35 -5.77 3.87
C GLY A 221 -18.99 -6.41 2.54
N SER A 222 -19.87 -7.23 1.96
CA SER A 222 -19.67 -7.79 0.61
C SER A 222 -20.73 -7.28 -0.37
N HIS A 223 -20.30 -7.02 -1.60
CA HIS A 223 -21.11 -6.44 -2.67
C HIS A 223 -20.97 -7.29 -3.95
N THR A 224 -22.01 -7.30 -4.77
CA THR A 224 -22.00 -7.91 -6.11
C THR A 224 -22.14 -6.85 -7.19
N ASP A 225 -21.89 -7.22 -8.44
CA ASP A 225 -22.35 -6.43 -9.58
C ASP A 225 -23.87 -6.61 -9.81
N SER A 226 -24.40 -5.84 -10.77
CA SER A 226 -25.82 -5.75 -11.11
C SER A 226 -26.37 -6.92 -11.94
N ARG A 227 -25.55 -7.96 -12.18
CA ARG A 227 -25.97 -9.10 -13.01
C ARG A 227 -26.53 -10.19 -12.11
N GLY A 228 -27.74 -10.65 -12.43
CA GLY A 228 -28.45 -11.64 -11.62
C GLY A 228 -29.78 -11.08 -11.13
N SER A 229 -30.44 -11.79 -10.23
CA SER A 229 -31.56 -11.23 -9.48
C SER A 229 -31.06 -10.65 -8.16
N ASP A 230 -31.73 -9.61 -7.65
CA ASP A 230 -31.43 -8.97 -6.38
C ASP A 230 -31.35 -10.01 -5.24
N GLU A 231 -32.31 -10.94 -5.19
CA GLU A 231 -32.36 -12.03 -4.22
C GLU A 231 -31.11 -12.92 -4.30
N TYR A 232 -30.67 -13.27 -5.51
CA TYR A 232 -29.48 -14.09 -5.72
C TYR A 232 -28.22 -13.34 -5.26
N ASN A 233 -28.12 -12.06 -5.61
CA ASN A 233 -27.00 -11.21 -5.28
C ASN A 233 -26.89 -10.92 -3.77
N LEU A 234 -28.03 -10.76 -3.10
CA LEU A 234 -28.08 -10.63 -1.64
C LEU A 234 -27.58 -11.90 -0.94
N VAL A 235 -28.07 -13.08 -1.36
CA VAL A 235 -27.61 -14.36 -0.79
C VAL A 235 -26.13 -14.61 -1.08
N LEU A 236 -25.66 -14.29 -2.29
CA LEU A 236 -24.27 -14.50 -2.69
C LEU A 236 -23.32 -13.61 -1.90
N SER A 237 -23.63 -12.31 -1.77
CA SER A 237 -22.83 -11.38 -0.98
C SER A 237 -22.80 -11.77 0.50
N GLN A 238 -23.93 -12.17 1.09
CA GLN A 238 -23.94 -12.61 2.49
C GLN A 238 -23.03 -13.82 2.70
N LYS A 239 -23.11 -14.85 1.83
CA LYS A 239 -22.23 -16.02 1.91
C LYS A 239 -20.74 -15.65 1.84
N ARG A 240 -20.38 -14.66 1.02
CA ARG A 240 -18.99 -14.18 0.91
C ARG A 240 -18.54 -13.42 2.14
N ALA A 241 -19.40 -12.55 2.69
CA ALA A 241 -19.14 -11.85 3.93
C ALA A 241 -18.97 -12.83 5.10
N ASP A 242 -19.83 -13.85 5.18
CA ASP A 242 -19.75 -14.90 6.21
C ASP A 242 -18.46 -15.73 6.09
N ALA A 243 -18.04 -16.07 4.87
CA ALA A 243 -16.79 -16.79 4.65
C ALA A 243 -15.57 -15.97 5.08
N VAL A 244 -15.54 -14.68 4.76
CA VAL A 244 -14.46 -13.78 5.21
C VAL A 244 -14.46 -13.64 6.72
N LYS A 245 -15.63 -13.41 7.34
CA LYS A 245 -15.76 -13.39 8.80
C LYS A 245 -15.23 -14.68 9.43
N HIS A 246 -15.64 -15.83 8.91
CA HIS A 246 -15.21 -17.13 9.42
C HIS A 246 -13.68 -17.30 9.36
N TYR A 247 -13.07 -16.88 8.25
CA TYR A 247 -11.61 -16.90 8.13
C TYR A 247 -10.93 -16.02 9.18
N LEU A 248 -11.45 -14.81 9.44
CA LEU A 248 -10.90 -13.92 10.47
C LEU A 248 -11.03 -14.54 11.87
N GLU A 249 -12.14 -15.23 12.16
CA GLU A 249 -12.32 -15.98 13.41
C GLU A 249 -11.30 -17.11 13.56
N GLU A 250 -11.05 -17.88 12.50
CA GLU A 250 -10.03 -18.95 12.49
C GLU A 250 -8.61 -18.41 12.75
N LYS A 251 -8.36 -17.13 12.39
CA LYS A 251 -7.10 -16.43 12.65
C LYS A 251 -6.99 -15.83 14.04
N GLY A 252 -8.07 -15.89 14.83
CA GLY A 252 -8.07 -15.47 16.24
C GLY A 252 -8.76 -14.13 16.51
N VAL A 253 -9.44 -13.53 15.52
CA VAL A 253 -10.28 -12.35 15.75
C VAL A 253 -11.53 -12.77 16.54
N SER A 254 -11.91 -12.00 17.57
CA SER A 254 -13.08 -12.32 18.39
C SER A 254 -14.39 -12.27 17.58
N THR A 255 -15.25 -13.27 17.73
CA THR A 255 -16.58 -13.30 17.10
C THR A 255 -17.44 -12.09 17.47
N GLU A 256 -17.31 -11.57 18.69
CA GLU A 256 -18.04 -10.38 19.16
C GLU A 256 -17.58 -9.10 18.47
N GLN A 257 -16.36 -9.10 17.93
CA GLN A 257 -15.79 -8.00 17.17
C GLN A 257 -16.31 -7.96 15.73
N LEU A 258 -16.80 -9.08 15.19
CA LEU A 258 -17.06 -9.24 13.76
C LEU A 258 -18.55 -9.27 13.43
N THR A 259 -18.96 -8.41 12.49
CA THR A 259 -20.26 -8.50 11.81
C THR A 259 -20.06 -8.76 10.32
N ALA A 260 -20.98 -9.52 9.70
CA ALA A 260 -20.92 -9.84 8.28
C ALA A 260 -22.22 -9.39 7.61
N VAL A 261 -22.12 -8.57 6.57
CA VAL A 261 -23.26 -7.98 5.87
C VAL A 261 -23.11 -8.15 4.36
N GLY A 262 -24.05 -8.88 3.77
CA GLY A 262 -24.23 -8.94 2.33
C GLY A 262 -25.11 -7.79 1.86
N TYR A 263 -24.56 -6.90 1.04
CA TYR A 263 -25.27 -5.75 0.47
C TYR A 263 -25.90 -6.06 -0.90
N GLY A 264 -25.58 -7.21 -1.50
CA GLY A 264 -25.94 -7.54 -2.88
C GLY A 264 -25.46 -6.46 -3.85
N GLU A 265 -26.33 -6.07 -4.77
CA GLU A 265 -26.11 -4.97 -5.71
C GLU A 265 -26.70 -3.64 -5.23
N GLY A 266 -27.25 -3.58 -4.01
CA GLY A 266 -28.04 -2.44 -3.51
C GLY A 266 -27.25 -1.18 -3.17
N VAL A 267 -25.92 -1.26 -3.11
CA VAL A 267 -25.02 -0.13 -2.81
C VAL A 267 -23.88 -0.05 -3.85
N PRO A 268 -24.19 0.27 -5.12
CA PRO A 268 -23.19 0.33 -6.18
C PRO A 268 -22.29 1.57 -6.01
N LEU A 269 -21.00 1.41 -6.30
CA LEU A 269 -20.06 2.53 -6.43
C LEU A 269 -20.21 3.23 -7.79
N ASP A 270 -20.56 2.46 -8.81
CA ASP A 270 -20.78 2.94 -10.17
C ASP A 270 -22.08 2.32 -10.70
N THR A 271 -23.04 3.16 -11.09
CA THR A 271 -24.34 2.71 -11.60
C THR A 271 -24.33 2.38 -13.08
N ALA A 272 -23.19 2.54 -13.78
CA ALA A 272 -23.09 2.18 -15.18
C ALA A 272 -23.19 0.65 -15.38
N ASP A 273 -23.74 0.23 -16.51
CA ASP A 273 -23.89 -1.19 -16.87
C ASP A 273 -22.80 -1.63 -17.84
N ASN A 274 -21.57 -1.76 -17.34
CA ASN A 274 -20.42 -2.18 -18.12
C ASN A 274 -19.39 -2.94 -17.27
N ALA A 275 -18.44 -3.58 -17.93
CA ALA A 275 -17.45 -4.43 -17.26
C ALA A 275 -16.60 -3.70 -16.21
N GLU A 276 -16.31 -2.41 -16.41
CA GLU A 276 -15.55 -1.60 -15.47
C GLU A 276 -16.35 -1.38 -14.17
N ALA A 277 -17.60 -0.92 -14.30
CA ALA A 277 -18.51 -0.72 -13.18
C ALA A 277 -18.81 -2.01 -12.42
N TRP A 278 -19.07 -3.12 -13.13
CA TRP A 278 -19.26 -4.44 -12.50
C TRP A 278 -18.03 -4.87 -11.71
N GLY A 279 -16.83 -4.63 -12.26
CA GLY A 279 -15.58 -4.90 -11.58
C GLY A 279 -15.44 -4.10 -10.29
N ARG A 280 -15.83 -2.81 -10.29
CA ARG A 280 -15.76 -1.94 -9.11
C ARG A 280 -16.80 -2.27 -8.05
N ASN A 281 -18.01 -2.65 -8.47
CA ASN A 281 -19.11 -2.96 -7.56
C ASN A 281 -18.91 -4.30 -6.84
N SER A 282 -18.37 -5.30 -7.54
CA SER A 282 -17.97 -6.59 -6.94
C SER A 282 -16.75 -6.42 -6.04
N ARG A 283 -16.99 -6.13 -4.75
CA ARG A 283 -15.95 -5.82 -3.77
C ARG A 283 -16.31 -6.35 -2.37
N THR A 284 -15.29 -6.40 -1.51
CA THR A 284 -15.46 -6.54 -0.06
C THR A 284 -14.84 -5.32 0.59
N GLU A 285 -15.51 -4.75 1.58
CA GLU A 285 -15.08 -3.57 2.32
C GLU A 285 -15.14 -3.86 3.83
N PHE A 286 -14.31 -3.14 4.60
CA PHE A 286 -14.27 -3.27 6.05
C PHE A 286 -14.54 -1.92 6.69
N LYS A 287 -15.45 -1.89 7.68
CA LYS A 287 -15.79 -0.66 8.42
C LYS A 287 -15.56 -0.86 9.90
N ILE A 288 -14.94 0.12 10.55
CA ILE A 288 -14.69 0.11 11.98
C ILE A 288 -15.63 1.06 12.70
N SER A 289 -16.25 0.56 13.77
CA SER A 289 -17.06 1.34 14.70
C SER A 289 -16.70 1.01 16.15
N ARG A 290 -16.95 1.95 17.07
CA ARG A 290 -16.83 1.64 18.51
C ARG A 290 -17.79 0.53 18.90
N GLN A 291 -17.33 -0.34 19.78
CA GLN A 291 -18.20 -1.30 20.45
C GLN A 291 -19.32 -0.53 21.18
N PRO A 292 -20.59 -0.98 21.05
CA PRO A 292 -21.72 -0.36 21.71
C PRO A 292 -21.68 -0.47 23.24
#